data_AF-A0A0M6ZW08-F1
#
_entry.id   AF-A0A0M6ZW08-F1
#
_cell.length_a   1.000
_cell.length_b   1.000
_cell.length_c   1.000
_cell.angle_alpha   90.00
_cell.angle_beta   90.00
_cell.angle_gamma   90.00
#
_symmetry.space_group_name_H-M   'P 1'
#
loop_
_entity.id
_entity.type
_entity.pdbx_description
1 polymer ?
#
loop_
_entity_poly.entity_id
_entity_poly.type
_entity_poly.pdbx_seq_one_letter_code
_entity_poly.pdbx_strand_id
1 'polypeptide(L)'
;MAEAFNLPFEYVNRLTNPGLPTSAGPVKLNQYLCKDRGNGGNDSAHSFYKNFRWIKNEFGENLNRHVGGSAIDLALKGQGNDQTFVKIWNFMLKHKDLLDKYKVDVCGRANKDGSKDVEQRGKIKKIYFDKMSDRGALQEMVQDRFFGMDCIGFVANFLIWVGEWDKYYGVSPRKYPERVCKINIDEVSEVKPLDFMVWNGHVALVDWVWQQIDDKKARIDMCQSSSGGPQCNQWVILRQTGGRGINGGREFTIDGGTPAPPVRGHFTIWRREGFWY
;
A
#
# COMPACT_ATOMS: atom_id res chain seq x y z
N MET A 1 -18.15 7.18 -23.89
CA MET A 1 -16.91 6.41 -23.73
C MET A 1 -17.26 5.22 -22.86
N ALA A 2 -16.91 3.99 -23.24
CA ALA A 2 -17.12 2.84 -22.37
C ALA A 2 -16.23 3.03 -21.13
N GLU A 3 -16.85 3.23 -19.97
CA GLU A 3 -16.13 3.30 -18.71
C GLU A 3 -15.49 1.93 -18.48
N ALA A 4 -14.17 1.85 -18.67
CA ALA A 4 -13.41 0.67 -18.30
C ALA A 4 -13.46 0.58 -16.77
N PHE A 5 -14.33 -0.30 -16.30
CA PHE A 5 -14.57 -0.58 -14.90
C PHE A 5 -13.36 -1.29 -14.32
N ASN A 6 -12.51 -0.54 -13.60
CA ASN A 6 -11.33 -1.10 -12.98
C ASN A 6 -11.58 -1.38 -11.50
N LEU A 7 -11.45 -2.63 -11.09
CA LEU A 7 -11.69 -3.05 -9.71
C LEU A 7 -10.40 -2.98 -8.85
N PRO A 8 -10.52 -2.78 -7.52
CA PRO A 8 -9.37 -2.77 -6.63
C PRO A 8 -8.48 -4.02 -6.75
N PHE A 9 -9.03 -5.21 -7.01
CA PHE A 9 -8.26 -6.44 -7.17
C PHE A 9 -7.34 -6.40 -8.39
N GLU A 10 -7.72 -5.69 -9.45
CA GLU A 10 -6.90 -5.57 -10.65
C GLU A 10 -5.65 -4.76 -10.35
N TYR A 11 -5.77 -3.74 -9.50
CA TYR A 11 -4.62 -2.99 -9.02
C TYR A 11 -3.75 -3.83 -8.07
N VAL A 12 -4.35 -4.63 -7.18
CA VAL A 12 -3.59 -5.62 -6.38
C VAL A 12 -2.82 -6.58 -7.29
N ASN A 13 -3.46 -7.12 -8.33
CA ASN A 13 -2.84 -7.99 -9.32
C ASN A 13 -1.70 -7.28 -10.06
N ARG A 14 -1.90 -6.05 -10.51
CA ARG A 14 -0.85 -5.23 -11.13
C ARG A 14 0.39 -5.12 -10.23
N LEU A 15 0.20 -4.94 -8.93
CA LEU A 15 1.29 -4.80 -7.96
C LEU A 15 1.98 -6.14 -7.62
N THR A 16 1.28 -7.26 -7.71
CA THR A 16 1.72 -8.53 -7.08
C THR A 16 1.75 -9.76 -8.00
N ASN A 17 1.11 -9.72 -9.16
CA ASN A 17 0.98 -10.85 -10.08
C ASN A 17 1.07 -10.44 -11.57
N PRO A 18 2.22 -10.68 -12.25
CA PRO A 18 3.45 -11.26 -11.71
C PRO A 18 4.25 -10.29 -10.82
N GLY A 19 3.88 -9.01 -10.81
CA GLY A 19 4.59 -7.92 -10.15
C GLY A 19 4.89 -6.79 -11.14
N LEU A 20 5.49 -5.71 -10.64
CA LEU A 20 5.83 -4.53 -11.43
C LEU A 20 7.03 -4.78 -12.35
N PRO A 21 6.99 -4.35 -13.62
CA PRO A 21 8.04 -4.66 -14.58
C PRO A 21 9.31 -3.83 -14.34
N THR A 22 10.45 -4.50 -14.23
CA THR A 22 11.79 -3.88 -14.13
C THR A 22 12.71 -4.41 -15.22
N SER A 23 13.91 -3.83 -15.36
CA SER A 23 14.93 -4.35 -16.29
C SER A 23 15.46 -5.75 -15.90
N ALA A 24 15.20 -6.22 -14.68
CA ALA A 24 15.52 -7.57 -14.22
C ALA A 24 14.32 -8.54 -14.24
N GLY A 25 13.17 -8.10 -14.78
CA GLY A 25 11.91 -8.84 -14.75
C GLY A 25 10.94 -8.32 -13.67
N PRO A 26 9.79 -8.99 -13.46
CA PRO A 26 8.77 -8.52 -12.54
C PRO A 26 9.18 -8.66 -11.07
N VAL A 27 8.88 -7.65 -10.25
CA VAL A 27 9.10 -7.61 -8.80
C VAL A 27 7.78 -7.31 -8.09
N LYS A 28 7.40 -8.14 -7.12
CA LYS A 28 6.13 -7.98 -6.41
C LYS A 28 6.26 -6.91 -5.34
N LEU A 29 5.30 -5.99 -5.28
CA LEU A 29 5.17 -5.02 -4.20
C LEU A 29 4.17 -5.54 -3.15
N ASN A 30 4.48 -6.70 -2.56
CA ASN A 30 3.67 -7.41 -1.57
C ASN A 30 4.24 -7.26 -0.16
N GLN A 31 4.50 -6.00 0.23
CA GLN A 31 4.95 -5.70 1.59
C GLN A 31 4.26 -4.45 2.10
N TYR A 32 3.83 -4.51 3.35
CA TYR A 32 3.33 -3.33 4.06
C TYR A 32 4.50 -2.54 4.63
N LEU A 33 4.48 -1.23 4.39
CA LEU A 33 5.47 -0.28 4.89
C LEU A 33 4.76 1.02 5.23
N CYS A 34 4.95 1.56 6.43
CA CYS A 34 4.31 2.79 6.87
C CYS A 34 5.32 3.67 7.63
N LYS A 35 5.16 4.99 7.54
CA LYS A 35 5.99 5.93 8.32
C LYS A 35 5.87 5.73 9.83
N ASP A 36 4.69 5.32 10.30
CA ASP A 36 4.45 5.08 11.71
C ASP A 36 5.07 3.73 12.13
N ARG A 37 5.97 3.78 13.12
CA ARG A 37 6.67 2.60 13.65
C ARG A 37 5.72 1.56 14.23
N GLY A 38 4.70 2.00 14.98
CA GLY A 38 3.75 1.08 15.63
C GLY A 38 2.87 0.32 14.65
N ASN A 39 2.73 0.82 13.42
CA ASN A 39 1.81 0.29 12.41
C ASN A 39 2.51 -0.44 11.26
N GLY A 40 3.84 -0.56 11.28
CA GLY A 40 4.60 -1.31 10.27
C GLY A 40 6.06 -0.86 10.17
N GLY A 41 6.31 0.43 10.43
CA GLY A 41 7.62 1.05 10.37
C GLY A 41 8.20 1.10 8.96
N ASN A 42 9.23 1.93 8.81
CA ASN A 42 9.96 2.10 7.57
C ASN A 42 11.47 2.20 7.83
N ASP A 43 11.98 1.61 8.91
CA ASP A 43 13.36 1.85 9.36
C ASP A 43 14.41 1.40 8.32
N SER A 44 14.22 0.24 7.65
CA SER A 44 15.09 -0.20 6.54
C SER A 44 15.07 0.81 5.39
N ALA A 45 13.88 1.19 4.93
CA ALA A 45 13.70 2.20 3.89
C ALA A 45 14.32 3.55 4.30
N HIS A 46 14.16 3.99 5.54
CA HIS A 46 14.75 5.23 6.05
C HIS A 46 16.27 5.18 6.01
N SER A 47 16.87 4.06 6.46
CA SER A 47 18.31 3.83 6.43
C SER A 47 18.87 3.91 5.00
N PHE A 48 18.14 3.33 4.03
CA PHE A 48 18.47 3.36 2.61
C PHE A 48 18.31 4.75 1.98
N TYR A 49 17.09 5.31 2.00
CA TYR A 49 16.78 6.55 1.28
C TYR A 49 17.51 7.76 1.85
N LYS A 50 17.85 7.78 3.14
CA LYS A 50 18.58 8.89 3.77
C LYS A 50 19.89 9.20 3.05
N ASN A 51 20.61 8.17 2.62
CA ASN A 51 21.91 8.33 1.96
C ASN A 51 21.82 8.10 0.45
N PHE A 52 21.19 7.00 0.01
CA PHE A 52 21.25 6.59 -1.40
C PHE A 52 20.76 7.67 -2.35
N ARG A 53 19.72 8.42 -1.94
CA ARG A 53 19.08 9.38 -2.82
C ARG A 53 20.01 10.51 -3.28
N TRP A 54 21.08 10.77 -2.52
CA TRP A 54 22.02 11.86 -2.74
C TRP A 54 23.32 11.43 -3.40
N ILE A 55 23.59 10.12 -3.46
CA ILE A 55 24.83 9.60 -4.02
C ILE A 55 24.85 9.83 -5.52
N LYS A 56 25.93 10.47 -5.99
CA LYS A 56 26.16 10.74 -7.41
C LYS A 56 26.86 9.57 -8.09
N ASN A 57 26.43 9.27 -9.32
CA ASN A 57 27.21 8.48 -10.28
C ASN A 57 28.37 9.30 -10.86
N GLU A 58 29.14 8.70 -11.75
CA GLU A 58 30.29 9.34 -12.42
C GLU A 58 29.91 10.57 -13.26
N PHE A 59 28.66 10.64 -13.72
CA PHE A 59 28.10 11.77 -14.47
C PHE A 59 27.45 12.84 -13.57
N GLY A 60 27.55 12.69 -12.24
CA GLY A 60 26.96 13.62 -11.28
C GLY A 60 25.45 13.48 -11.07
N GLU A 61 24.82 12.45 -11.64
CA GLU A 61 23.39 12.16 -11.46
C GLU A 61 23.14 11.37 -10.17
N ASN A 62 22.01 11.61 -9.51
CA ASN A 62 21.59 10.85 -8.34
C ASN A 62 20.11 10.47 -8.43
N LEU A 63 19.68 9.55 -7.56
CA LEU A 63 18.29 9.07 -7.55
C LEU A 63 17.30 10.22 -7.33
N ASN A 64 17.63 11.22 -6.49
CA ASN A 64 16.76 12.35 -6.22
C ASN A 64 16.45 13.19 -7.48
N ARG A 65 17.45 13.40 -8.34
CA ARG A 65 17.26 14.07 -9.64
C ARG A 65 16.55 13.18 -10.65
N HIS A 66 16.83 11.87 -10.63
CA HIS A 66 16.25 10.92 -11.58
C HIS A 66 14.75 10.66 -11.34
N VAL A 67 14.35 10.52 -10.07
CA VAL A 67 12.98 10.14 -9.67
C VAL A 67 12.16 11.35 -9.25
N GLY A 68 12.80 12.36 -8.63
CA GLY A 68 12.14 13.49 -8.00
C GLY A 68 12.03 13.30 -6.48
N GLY A 69 12.45 14.32 -5.72
CA GLY A 69 12.53 14.23 -4.25
C GLY A 69 11.18 13.95 -3.58
N SER A 70 10.10 14.59 -4.03
CA SER A 70 8.76 14.37 -3.48
C SER A 70 8.27 12.94 -3.70
N ALA A 71 8.58 12.33 -4.85
CA ALA A 71 8.23 10.94 -5.13
C ALA A 71 8.98 9.96 -4.22
N ILE A 72 10.28 10.23 -3.96
CA ILE A 72 11.06 9.47 -2.98
C ILE A 72 10.50 9.62 -1.57
N ASP A 73 10.10 10.82 -1.17
CA ASP A 73 9.52 11.06 0.15
C ASP A 73 8.18 10.34 0.36
N LEU A 74 7.40 10.14 -0.72
CA LEU A 74 6.20 9.32 -0.70
C LEU A 74 6.54 7.83 -0.65
N ALA A 75 7.49 7.36 -1.47
CA ALA A 75 7.95 5.96 -1.46
C ALA A 75 8.47 5.54 -0.07
N LEU A 76 9.22 6.43 0.60
CA LEU A 76 9.70 6.23 1.97
C LEU A 76 8.56 6.01 2.98
N LYS A 77 7.36 6.53 2.73
CA LYS A 77 6.21 6.42 3.63
C LYS A 77 5.27 5.26 3.26
N GLY A 78 5.55 4.54 2.18
CA GLY A 78 4.64 3.54 1.61
C GLY A 78 3.56 4.14 0.71
N GLN A 79 3.73 5.39 0.28
CA GLN A 79 2.73 6.17 -0.45
C GLN A 79 3.16 6.50 -1.88
N GLY A 80 4.33 6.00 -2.31
CA GLY A 80 4.82 6.15 -3.67
C GLY A 80 3.95 5.38 -4.68
N ASN A 81 3.85 5.89 -5.90
CA ASN A 81 3.17 5.18 -6.98
C ASN A 81 4.03 4.04 -7.55
N ASP A 82 3.39 3.13 -8.27
CA ASP A 82 4.02 1.97 -8.91
C ASP A 82 5.21 2.37 -9.82
N GLN A 83 5.04 3.40 -10.65
CA GLN A 83 6.09 3.90 -11.54
C GLN A 83 7.32 4.42 -10.77
N THR A 84 7.12 5.02 -9.60
CA THR A 84 8.20 5.51 -8.73
C THR A 84 9.07 4.35 -8.26
N PHE A 85 8.47 3.25 -7.80
CA PHE A 85 9.21 2.07 -7.39
C PHE A 85 10.01 1.48 -8.55
N VAL A 86 9.40 1.34 -9.73
CA VAL A 86 10.09 0.85 -10.94
C VAL A 86 11.29 1.72 -11.31
N LYS A 87 11.14 3.06 -11.28
CA LYS A 87 12.25 3.99 -11.55
C LYS A 87 13.38 3.84 -10.54
N ILE A 88 13.05 3.68 -9.25
CA ILE A 88 14.05 3.49 -8.20
C ILE A 88 14.81 2.17 -8.41
N TRP A 89 14.11 1.07 -8.66
CA TRP A 89 14.72 -0.22 -8.89
C TRP A 89 15.60 -0.25 -10.14
N ASN A 90 15.11 0.28 -11.26
CA ASN A 90 15.91 0.36 -12.48
C ASN A 90 17.16 1.25 -12.30
N PHE A 91 17.05 2.34 -11.53
CA PHE A 91 18.22 3.15 -11.17
C PHE A 91 19.24 2.36 -10.36
N MET A 92 18.79 1.58 -9.36
CA MET A 92 19.66 0.71 -8.57
C MET A 92 20.35 -0.34 -9.44
N LEU A 93 19.61 -0.98 -10.34
CA LEU A 93 20.14 -2.00 -11.25
C LEU A 93 21.18 -1.43 -12.22
N LYS A 94 20.95 -0.21 -12.74
CA LYS A 94 21.91 0.48 -13.60
C LYS A 94 23.17 0.93 -12.86
N HIS A 95 23.04 1.24 -11.57
CA HIS A 95 24.11 1.86 -10.78
C HIS A 95 24.47 1.05 -9.53
N LYS A 96 24.63 -0.27 -9.68
CA LYS A 96 24.90 -1.18 -8.55
C LYS A 96 26.15 -0.83 -7.75
N ASP A 97 27.17 -0.25 -8.37
CA ASP A 97 28.38 0.16 -7.64
C ASP A 97 28.10 1.24 -6.60
N LEU A 98 27.05 2.04 -6.78
CA LEU A 98 26.59 2.99 -5.75
C LEU A 98 26.05 2.28 -4.51
N LEU A 99 25.53 1.06 -4.66
CA LEU A 99 25.01 0.22 -3.56
C LEU A 99 26.12 -0.37 -2.68
N ASP A 100 27.39 -0.24 -3.08
CA ASP A 100 28.56 -0.57 -2.26
C ASP A 100 29.16 0.65 -1.54
N LYS A 101 28.61 1.86 -1.71
CA LYS A 101 29.23 3.07 -1.13
C LYS A 101 28.94 3.30 0.35
N TYR A 102 27.87 2.72 0.91
CA TYR A 102 27.50 2.95 2.31
C TYR A 102 26.78 1.75 2.92
N LYS A 103 26.73 1.73 4.26
CA LYS A 103 26.03 0.69 5.02
C LYS A 103 24.59 1.12 5.31
N VAL A 104 23.66 0.18 5.18
CA VAL A 104 22.28 0.27 5.64
C VAL A 104 22.08 -0.62 6.86
N ASP A 105 21.03 -0.32 7.61
CA ASP A 105 20.47 -1.20 8.62
C ASP A 105 19.27 -1.91 7.95
N VAL A 106 19.27 -3.24 7.97
CA VAL A 106 18.11 -4.08 7.69
C VAL A 106 17.43 -4.31 9.02
N CYS A 107 16.20 -3.81 9.15
CA CYS A 107 15.48 -3.87 10.40
C CYS A 107 14.37 -4.92 10.33
N GLY A 108 14.07 -5.52 11.48
CA GLY A 108 12.87 -6.32 11.77
C GLY A 108 11.68 -5.47 12.18
N ARG A 109 10.50 -6.07 12.38
CA ARG A 109 9.30 -5.30 12.78
C ARG A 109 9.59 -4.53 14.05
N ALA A 110 9.19 -3.26 14.08
CA ALA A 110 9.38 -2.44 15.26
C ALA A 110 8.65 -3.09 16.45
N ASN A 111 9.27 -3.04 17.61
CA ASN A 111 8.66 -3.51 18.85
C ASN A 111 7.46 -2.61 19.22
N LYS A 112 6.60 -3.09 20.13
CA LYS A 112 5.42 -2.33 20.58
C LYS A 112 5.77 -0.98 21.20
N ASP A 113 6.98 -0.83 21.73
CA ASP A 113 7.53 0.41 22.28
C ASP A 113 8.12 1.35 21.21
N GLY A 114 8.11 0.96 19.94
CA GLY A 114 8.67 1.72 18.82
C GLY A 114 10.18 1.65 18.69
N SER A 115 10.86 0.78 19.46
CA SER A 115 12.27 0.48 19.27
C SER A 115 12.52 -0.31 17.99
N LYS A 116 13.67 -0.04 17.34
CA LYS A 116 14.09 -0.76 16.13
C LYS A 116 14.89 -2.01 16.51
N ASP A 117 14.61 -3.12 15.85
CA ASP A 117 15.45 -4.31 15.90
C ASP A 117 16.28 -4.38 14.61
N VAL A 118 17.61 -4.31 14.72
CA VAL A 118 18.50 -4.33 13.55
C VAL A 118 19.00 -5.76 13.37
N GLU A 119 18.40 -6.47 12.42
CA GLU A 119 18.72 -7.86 12.11
C GLU A 119 20.06 -7.98 11.38
N GLN A 120 20.35 -7.02 10.50
CA GLN A 120 21.61 -7.01 9.75
C GLN A 120 22.08 -5.59 9.45
N ARG A 121 23.40 -5.41 9.38
CA ARG A 121 24.02 -4.16 8.95
C ARG A 121 25.09 -4.41 7.90
N GLY A 122 25.01 -3.72 6.76
CA GLY A 122 25.94 -3.96 5.67
C GLY A 122 25.64 -3.14 4.42
N LYS A 123 26.42 -3.37 3.37
CA LYS A 123 26.23 -2.69 2.08
C LYS A 123 25.20 -3.44 1.26
N ILE A 124 24.25 -2.74 0.63
CA ILE A 124 23.15 -3.36 -0.15
C ILE A 124 23.70 -4.34 -1.21
N LYS A 125 24.75 -3.96 -1.94
CA LYS A 125 25.37 -4.84 -2.94
C LYS A 125 25.81 -6.18 -2.35
N LYS A 126 26.48 -6.15 -1.20
CA LYS A 126 27.01 -7.34 -0.52
C LYS A 126 25.93 -8.18 0.16
N ILE A 127 24.88 -7.54 0.69
CA ILE A 127 23.78 -8.25 1.34
C ILE A 127 22.96 -9.00 0.29
N TYR A 128 22.61 -8.33 -0.82
CA TYR A 128 21.69 -8.86 -1.82
C TYR A 128 22.38 -9.20 -3.14
N PHE A 129 22.80 -8.20 -3.92
CA PHE A 129 23.18 -8.36 -5.32
C PHE A 129 24.40 -9.26 -5.59
N ASP A 130 25.31 -9.45 -4.63
CA ASP A 130 26.45 -10.36 -4.78
C ASP A 130 26.08 -11.84 -4.50
N LYS A 131 24.92 -12.09 -3.90
CA LYS A 131 24.50 -13.43 -3.44
C LYS A 131 23.34 -14.01 -4.22
N MET A 132 22.60 -13.19 -4.96
CA MET A 132 21.41 -13.60 -5.69
C MET A 132 21.24 -12.83 -7.00
N SER A 133 20.38 -13.33 -7.87
CA SER A 133 20.00 -12.62 -9.10
C SER A 133 19.43 -11.23 -8.80
N ASP A 134 19.54 -10.31 -9.75
CA ASP A 134 19.00 -8.95 -9.64
C ASP A 134 17.53 -8.90 -9.23
N ARG A 135 16.70 -9.74 -9.85
CA ARG A 135 15.28 -9.86 -9.50
C ARG A 135 15.11 -10.36 -8.07
N GLY A 136 15.88 -11.38 -7.69
CA GLY A 136 15.89 -11.92 -6.34
C GLY A 136 16.29 -10.85 -5.31
N ALA A 137 17.32 -10.06 -5.60
CA ALA A 137 17.79 -8.98 -4.72
C ALA A 137 16.72 -7.92 -4.49
N LEU A 138 16.06 -7.46 -5.56
CA LEU A 138 14.95 -6.53 -5.42
C LEU A 138 13.78 -7.12 -4.65
N GLN A 139 13.45 -8.39 -4.89
CA GLN A 139 12.36 -9.07 -4.21
C GLN A 139 12.64 -9.25 -2.71
N GLU A 140 13.88 -9.59 -2.33
CA GLU A 140 14.29 -9.72 -0.94
C GLU A 140 14.28 -8.36 -0.24
N MET A 141 14.72 -7.30 -0.92
CA MET A 141 14.62 -5.94 -0.39
C MET A 141 13.16 -5.49 -0.16
N VAL A 142 12.19 -6.00 -0.92
CA VAL A 142 10.76 -5.80 -0.61
C VAL A 142 10.41 -6.52 0.69
N GLN A 143 10.80 -7.79 0.87
CA GLN A 143 10.55 -8.54 2.11
C GLN A 143 11.18 -7.87 3.35
N ASP A 144 12.38 -7.32 3.18
CA ASP A 144 13.13 -6.58 4.21
C ASP A 144 12.65 -5.14 4.41
N ARG A 145 11.50 -4.78 3.84
CA ARG A 145 10.81 -3.49 4.03
C ARG A 145 11.66 -2.28 3.64
N PHE A 146 12.45 -2.41 2.58
CA PHE A 146 12.99 -1.23 1.87
C PHE A 146 11.93 -0.60 0.97
N PHE A 147 10.98 -1.40 0.51
CA PHE A 147 9.88 -1.00 -0.36
C PHE A 147 8.59 -1.65 0.11
N GLY A 148 7.49 -0.92 0.02
CA GLY A 148 6.17 -1.40 0.39
C GLY A 148 5.14 -0.32 0.19
N MET A 149 3.88 -0.66 0.46
CA MET A 149 2.76 0.26 0.28
C MET A 149 1.88 0.24 1.54
N ASP A 150 1.52 1.41 2.09
CA ASP A 150 0.56 1.51 3.18
C ASP A 150 -0.89 1.57 2.66
N CYS A 151 -1.87 1.56 3.56
CA CYS A 151 -3.29 1.60 3.20
C CYS A 151 -3.68 2.89 2.45
N ILE A 152 -3.08 4.03 2.84
CA ILE A 152 -3.33 5.33 2.20
C ILE A 152 -2.74 5.33 0.79
N GLY A 153 -1.51 4.85 0.64
CA GLY A 153 -0.79 4.71 -0.61
C GLY A 153 -1.52 3.78 -1.56
N PHE A 154 -2.04 2.65 -1.08
CA PHE A 154 -2.82 1.73 -1.88
C PHE A 154 -4.06 2.41 -2.48
N VAL A 155 -4.91 3.00 -1.64
CA VAL A 155 -6.15 3.64 -2.10
C VAL A 155 -5.86 4.85 -3.00
N ALA A 156 -4.91 5.71 -2.63
CA ALA A 156 -4.57 6.88 -3.44
C ALA A 156 -4.02 6.50 -4.81
N ASN A 157 -3.16 5.47 -4.89
CA ASN A 157 -2.58 5.06 -6.16
C ASN A 157 -3.55 4.20 -6.99
N PHE A 158 -4.49 3.49 -6.38
CA PHE A 158 -5.64 2.93 -7.10
C PHE A 158 -6.44 4.05 -7.78
N LEU A 159 -6.80 5.11 -7.04
CA LEU A 159 -7.52 6.27 -7.58
C LEU A 159 -6.76 6.97 -8.71
N ILE A 160 -5.43 7.07 -8.61
CA ILE A 160 -4.61 7.58 -9.71
C ILE A 160 -4.63 6.64 -10.91
N TRP A 161 -4.51 5.33 -10.67
CA TRP A 161 -4.44 4.32 -11.73
C TRP A 161 -5.72 4.26 -12.55
N VAL A 162 -6.88 4.41 -11.92
CA VAL A 162 -8.19 4.44 -12.62
C VAL A 162 -8.54 5.83 -13.19
N GLY A 163 -7.66 6.83 -13.02
CA GLY A 163 -7.85 8.17 -13.57
C GLY A 163 -8.74 9.11 -12.74
N GLU A 164 -9.19 8.67 -11.57
CA GLU A 164 -10.00 9.49 -10.65
C GLU A 164 -9.19 10.62 -10.01
N TRP A 165 -7.91 10.37 -9.75
CA TRP A 165 -6.95 11.35 -9.22
C TRP A 165 -5.83 11.58 -10.25
N ASP A 166 -5.48 12.84 -10.48
CA ASP A 166 -4.31 13.23 -11.28
C ASP A 166 -2.99 13.08 -10.50
N LYS A 167 -3.06 13.13 -9.17
CA LYS A 167 -1.91 13.08 -8.26
C LYS A 167 -2.28 12.65 -6.85
N TYR A 168 -1.26 12.49 -6.01
CA TYR A 168 -1.43 12.16 -4.60
C TYR A 168 -1.87 13.37 -3.77
N TYR A 169 -2.99 13.26 -3.06
CA TYR A 169 -3.57 14.35 -2.25
C TYR A 169 -3.33 14.25 -0.73
N GLY A 170 -2.79 13.14 -0.21
CA GLY A 170 -2.42 13.02 1.20
C GLY A 170 -3.59 13.12 2.19
N VAL A 171 -4.47 12.12 2.19
CA VAL A 171 -5.64 12.08 3.08
C VAL A 171 -5.44 11.02 4.17
N SER A 172 -5.56 11.43 5.43
CA SER A 172 -5.59 10.47 6.55
C SER A 172 -6.91 9.69 6.55
N PRO A 173 -6.95 8.38 6.87
CA PRO A 173 -8.15 7.55 6.79
C PRO A 173 -9.41 8.17 7.43
N ARG A 174 -9.31 8.69 8.65
CA ARG A 174 -10.43 9.36 9.35
C ARG A 174 -11.06 10.55 8.61
N LYS A 175 -10.36 11.14 7.65
CA LYS A 175 -10.81 12.31 6.85
C LYS A 175 -11.35 11.92 5.47
N TYR A 176 -11.33 10.64 5.10
CA TYR A 176 -11.92 10.19 3.84
C TYR A 176 -13.41 10.57 3.72
N PRO A 177 -14.24 10.43 4.76
CA PRO A 177 -15.65 10.84 4.74
C PRO A 177 -15.90 12.34 4.50
N GLU A 178 -14.88 13.18 4.69
CA GLU A 178 -15.01 14.64 4.52
C GLU A 178 -14.39 15.10 3.19
N ARG A 179 -13.38 14.37 2.71
CA ARG A 179 -12.49 14.85 1.63
C ARG A 179 -12.56 14.03 0.34
N VAL A 180 -13.02 12.78 0.42
CA VAL A 180 -12.96 11.83 -0.71
C VAL A 180 -14.32 11.24 -0.97
N CYS A 181 -14.97 10.72 0.07
CA CYS A 181 -16.24 10.03 0.01
C CYS A 181 -17.27 10.90 0.74
N LYS A 182 -18.43 11.20 0.16
CA LYS A 182 -19.42 12.11 0.77
C LYS A 182 -20.75 11.44 1.08
N ILE A 183 -21.00 10.27 0.52
CA ILE A 183 -22.25 9.53 0.70
C ILE A 183 -22.00 8.49 1.78
N ASN A 184 -22.71 8.58 2.89
CA ASN A 184 -22.68 7.57 3.94
C ASN A 184 -23.57 6.38 3.54
N ILE A 185 -23.10 5.16 3.78
CA ILE A 185 -23.85 3.93 3.52
C ILE A 185 -24.28 3.35 4.86
N ASP A 186 -25.57 3.47 5.17
CA ASP A 186 -26.11 3.09 6.47
C ASP A 186 -26.74 1.70 6.50
N GLU A 187 -27.08 1.14 5.34
CA GLU A 187 -27.70 -0.18 5.22
C GLU A 187 -26.82 -1.15 4.40
N VAL A 188 -26.73 -2.40 4.84
CA VAL A 188 -25.89 -3.42 4.19
C VAL A 188 -26.32 -3.71 2.74
N SER A 189 -27.60 -3.54 2.44
CA SER A 189 -28.19 -3.70 1.10
C SER A 189 -27.76 -2.59 0.12
N GLU A 190 -27.26 -1.47 0.63
CA GLU A 190 -26.80 -0.34 -0.19
C GLU A 190 -25.31 -0.42 -0.53
N VAL A 191 -24.57 -1.36 0.06
CA VAL A 191 -23.14 -1.55 -0.20
C VAL A 191 -22.93 -1.97 -1.64
N LYS A 192 -22.00 -1.30 -2.32
CA LYS A 192 -21.59 -1.57 -3.70
C LYS A 192 -20.08 -1.69 -3.77
N PRO A 193 -19.54 -2.28 -4.86
CA PRO A 193 -18.11 -2.23 -5.04
C PRO A 193 -17.62 -0.78 -5.23
N LEU A 194 -16.34 -0.55 -4.98
CA LEU A 194 -15.70 0.76 -4.87
C LEU A 194 -16.12 1.60 -3.66
N ASP A 195 -17.03 1.12 -2.82
CA ASP A 195 -17.29 1.73 -1.52
C ASP A 195 -16.05 1.63 -0.62
N PHE A 196 -15.81 2.68 0.15
CA PHE A 196 -14.66 2.82 1.03
C PHE A 196 -15.02 2.33 2.41
N MET A 197 -14.24 1.40 2.94
CA MET A 197 -14.34 0.92 4.31
C MET A 197 -13.34 1.70 5.16
N VAL A 198 -13.82 2.46 6.14
CA VAL A 198 -13.00 3.45 6.88
C VAL A 198 -12.99 3.16 8.38
N TRP A 199 -11.80 2.86 8.90
CA TRP A 199 -11.49 2.75 10.33
C TRP A 199 -10.77 4.02 10.82
N ASN A 200 -10.67 4.18 12.14
CA ASN A 200 -9.81 5.19 12.77
C ASN A 200 -8.32 4.79 12.64
N GLY A 201 -7.76 4.93 11.43
CA GLY A 201 -6.36 4.63 11.13
C GLY A 201 -6.14 3.71 9.92
N HIS A 202 -7.20 3.17 9.32
CA HIS A 202 -7.11 2.28 8.16
C HIS A 202 -8.19 2.59 7.13
N VAL A 203 -7.90 2.30 5.87
CA VAL A 203 -8.84 2.43 4.76
C VAL A 203 -8.68 1.23 3.82
N ALA A 204 -9.80 0.73 3.32
CA ALA A 204 -9.89 -0.33 2.34
C ALA A 204 -11.02 -0.03 1.34
N LEU A 205 -11.11 -0.83 0.29
CA LEU A 205 -12.15 -0.73 -0.73
C LEU A 205 -12.94 -2.04 -0.80
N VAL A 206 -14.24 -1.95 -0.97
CA VAL A 206 -15.07 -3.07 -1.41
C VAL A 206 -14.71 -3.35 -2.86
N ASP A 207 -14.32 -4.59 -3.14
CA ASP A 207 -13.96 -5.03 -4.48
C ASP A 207 -15.13 -5.62 -5.24
N TRP A 208 -15.94 -6.43 -4.55
CA TRP A 208 -17.14 -7.04 -5.13
C TRP A 208 -18.19 -7.30 -4.06
N VAL A 209 -19.47 -7.31 -4.44
CA VAL A 209 -20.58 -7.71 -3.57
C VAL A 209 -21.25 -8.94 -4.18
N TRP A 210 -21.11 -10.09 -3.52
CA TRP A 210 -21.59 -11.37 -4.04
C TRP A 210 -23.07 -11.57 -3.81
N GLN A 211 -23.51 -11.36 -2.56
CA GLN A 211 -24.91 -11.53 -2.17
C GLN A 211 -25.17 -10.87 -0.82
N GLN A 212 -26.41 -10.43 -0.62
CA GLN A 212 -26.96 -10.18 0.70
C GLN A 212 -27.32 -11.53 1.35
N ILE A 213 -26.83 -11.77 2.56
CA ILE A 213 -27.08 -13.02 3.30
C ILE A 213 -28.39 -12.90 4.09
N ASP A 214 -28.57 -11.75 4.76
CA ASP A 214 -29.76 -11.39 5.52
C ASP A 214 -29.89 -9.86 5.60
N ASP A 215 -30.82 -9.35 6.41
CA ASP A 215 -31.07 -7.91 6.59
C ASP A 215 -29.87 -7.13 7.13
N LYS A 216 -28.87 -7.79 7.73
CA LYS A 216 -27.70 -7.16 8.37
C LYS A 216 -26.36 -7.65 7.84
N LYS A 217 -26.34 -8.63 6.94
CA LYS A 217 -25.11 -9.24 6.44
C LYS A 217 -25.07 -9.30 4.92
N ALA A 218 -23.88 -9.06 4.39
CA ALA A 218 -23.55 -9.32 2.99
C ALA A 218 -22.21 -10.05 2.89
N ARG A 219 -22.06 -10.79 1.80
CA ARG A 219 -20.78 -11.39 1.41
C ARG A 219 -20.13 -10.50 0.36
N ILE A 220 -18.92 -10.06 0.64
CA ILE A 220 -18.14 -9.16 -0.22
C ILE A 220 -16.73 -9.70 -0.44
N ASP A 221 -16.07 -9.21 -1.47
CA ASP A 221 -14.61 -9.18 -1.53
C ASP A 221 -14.16 -7.77 -1.18
N MET A 222 -13.01 -7.65 -0.51
CA MET A 222 -12.41 -6.35 -0.19
C MET A 222 -10.93 -6.37 -0.51
N CYS A 223 -10.38 -5.24 -0.94
CA CYS A 223 -8.95 -5.06 -1.13
C CYS A 223 -8.41 -3.95 -0.24
N GLN A 224 -7.20 -4.17 0.27
CA GLN A 224 -6.54 -3.29 1.23
C GLN A 224 -5.04 -3.41 1.10
N SER A 225 -4.31 -2.50 1.75
CA SER A 225 -2.91 -2.77 2.10
C SER A 225 -2.72 -2.77 3.60
N SER A 226 -2.32 -3.91 4.16
CA SER A 226 -2.10 -4.11 5.60
C SER A 226 -1.22 -5.36 5.80
N SER A 227 -0.53 -5.48 6.94
CA SER A 227 0.17 -6.70 7.43
C SER A 227 0.61 -7.72 6.37
N GLY A 228 1.43 -7.31 5.39
CA GLY A 228 1.73 -8.11 4.19
C GLY A 228 1.61 -7.32 2.89
N GLY A 229 1.00 -6.13 2.94
CA GLY A 229 0.95 -5.19 1.81
C GLY A 229 -0.37 -5.25 1.05
N PRO A 230 -0.40 -4.77 -0.20
CA PRO A 230 -1.56 -4.85 -1.08
C PRO A 230 -2.06 -6.29 -1.25
N GLN A 231 -3.34 -6.51 -0.96
CA GLN A 231 -3.97 -7.83 -0.96
C GLN A 231 -5.49 -7.72 -1.08
N CYS A 232 -6.13 -8.81 -1.48
CA CYS A 232 -7.59 -8.93 -1.44
C CYS A 232 -7.99 -10.07 -0.50
N ASN A 233 -9.02 -9.81 0.29
CA ASN A 233 -9.66 -10.77 1.18
C ASN A 233 -11.00 -11.13 0.54
N GLN A 234 -11.14 -12.40 0.17
CA GLN A 234 -12.32 -12.93 -0.50
C GLN A 234 -13.35 -13.44 0.49
N TRP A 235 -14.61 -13.44 0.08
CA TRP A 235 -15.74 -14.01 0.81
C TRP A 235 -15.88 -13.46 2.24
N VAL A 236 -15.54 -12.19 2.41
CA VAL A 236 -15.66 -11.46 3.66
C VAL A 236 -17.12 -11.34 4.03
N ILE A 237 -17.45 -11.71 5.27
CA ILE A 237 -18.80 -11.51 5.82
C ILE A 237 -18.84 -10.16 6.49
N LEU A 238 -19.43 -9.19 5.79
CA LEU A 238 -19.71 -7.87 6.30
C LEU A 238 -20.98 -7.91 7.14
N ARG A 239 -20.96 -7.32 8.33
CA ARG A 239 -22.12 -7.21 9.21
C ARG A 239 -22.35 -5.78 9.66
N GLN A 240 -23.56 -5.27 9.44
CA GLN A 240 -24.08 -4.04 10.00
C GLN A 240 -24.34 -4.21 11.51
N THR A 241 -23.95 -3.23 12.31
CA THR A 241 -24.14 -3.23 13.77
C THR A 241 -25.17 -2.19 14.19
N GLY A 242 -25.54 -2.12 15.47
CA GLY A 242 -26.39 -1.04 15.99
C GLY A 242 -25.64 0.27 16.28
N GLY A 243 -24.32 0.28 16.17
CA GLY A 243 -23.46 1.39 16.56
C GLY A 243 -23.46 2.54 15.55
N ARG A 244 -22.85 3.66 15.99
CA ARG A 244 -22.60 4.87 15.19
C ARG A 244 -21.12 5.21 15.31
N GLY A 245 -20.46 5.35 14.17
CA GLY A 245 -19.03 5.53 14.06
C GLY A 245 -18.65 6.93 13.59
N ILE A 246 -17.62 7.00 12.74
CA ILE A 246 -17.10 8.24 12.16
C ILE A 246 -18.23 9.04 11.52
N ASN A 247 -18.31 10.34 11.84
CA ASN A 247 -19.31 11.27 11.31
C ASN A 247 -20.76 10.80 11.43
N GLY A 248 -21.08 10.00 12.46
CA GLY A 248 -22.43 9.49 12.70
C GLY A 248 -22.86 8.36 11.74
N GLY A 249 -21.95 7.85 10.92
CA GLY A 249 -22.25 6.73 10.01
C GLY A 249 -22.53 5.44 10.76
N ARG A 250 -23.34 4.56 10.16
CA ARG A 250 -23.60 3.23 10.70
C ARG A 250 -22.30 2.44 10.80
N GLU A 251 -22.11 1.78 11.93
CA GLU A 251 -20.96 0.89 12.09
C GLU A 251 -21.20 -0.47 11.42
N PHE A 252 -20.14 -0.96 10.80
CA PHE A 252 -20.00 -2.30 10.28
C PHE A 252 -18.84 -3.01 10.96
N THR A 253 -18.82 -4.33 10.87
CA THR A 253 -17.71 -5.17 11.29
C THR A 253 -17.56 -6.37 10.33
N ILE A 254 -16.45 -7.09 10.47
CA ILE A 254 -16.13 -8.27 9.66
C ILE A 254 -16.17 -9.52 10.54
N ASP A 255 -17.02 -10.48 10.17
CA ASP A 255 -17.17 -11.75 10.87
C ASP A 255 -16.24 -12.85 10.31
N GLY A 256 -15.65 -12.67 9.12
CA GLY A 256 -14.77 -13.66 8.48
C GLY A 256 -14.23 -13.24 7.12
N GLY A 257 -13.44 -14.10 6.46
CA GLY A 257 -12.88 -13.90 5.12
C GLY A 257 -11.62 -14.74 4.87
N THR A 258 -11.19 -14.85 3.61
CA THR A 258 -10.02 -15.64 3.21
C THR A 258 -9.10 -14.87 2.24
N PRO A 259 -7.82 -14.65 2.59
CA PRO A 259 -7.25 -14.81 3.94
C PRO A 259 -8.00 -13.92 4.95
N ALA A 260 -7.86 -14.20 6.24
CA ALA A 260 -8.54 -13.41 7.26
C ALA A 260 -8.09 -11.94 7.19
N PRO A 261 -9.02 -10.96 7.13
CA PRO A 261 -8.65 -9.55 7.16
C PRO A 261 -7.84 -9.23 8.42
N PRO A 262 -6.63 -8.67 8.29
CA PRO A 262 -5.76 -8.43 9.44
C PRO A 262 -6.21 -7.23 10.28
N VAL A 263 -6.94 -6.28 9.68
CA VAL A 263 -7.52 -5.14 10.41
C VAL A 263 -8.89 -5.56 10.96
N ARG A 264 -9.07 -5.37 12.26
CA ARG A 264 -10.27 -5.74 13.03
C ARG A 264 -10.92 -4.50 13.64
N GLY A 265 -12.10 -4.68 14.21
CA GLY A 265 -12.87 -3.63 14.86
C GLY A 265 -13.92 -2.99 13.94
N HIS A 266 -14.59 -1.98 14.47
CA HIS A 266 -15.69 -1.30 13.78
C HIS A 266 -15.20 -0.26 12.78
N PHE A 267 -15.95 -0.12 11.69
CA PHE A 267 -15.71 0.84 10.63
C PHE A 267 -17.02 1.38 10.09
N THR A 268 -16.91 2.41 9.25
CA THR A 268 -18.04 2.98 8.51
C THR A 268 -17.80 2.79 7.02
N ILE A 269 -18.87 2.72 6.22
CA ILE A 269 -18.77 2.58 4.76
C ILE A 269 -19.22 3.86 4.09
N TRP A 270 -18.44 4.32 3.12
CA TRP A 270 -18.66 5.57 2.43
C TRP A 270 -18.49 5.43 0.93
N ARG A 271 -19.35 6.09 0.17
CA ARG A 271 -19.25 6.19 -1.28
C ARG A 271 -18.81 7.58 -1.71
N ARG A 272 -17.99 7.62 -2.74
CA ARG A 272 -17.61 8.87 -3.41
C ARG A 272 -18.63 9.22 -4.49
N GLU A 273 -18.97 10.50 -4.57
CA GLU A 273 -19.83 11.03 -5.62
C GLU A 273 -19.13 10.88 -6.98
N GLY A 274 -19.87 10.39 -7.98
CA GLY A 274 -19.35 10.24 -9.35
C GLY A 274 -18.53 8.98 -9.62
N PHE A 275 -18.29 8.12 -8.63
CA PHE A 275 -17.93 6.73 -8.90
C PHE A 275 -19.18 6.03 -9.46
N TRP A 276 -19.22 5.82 -10.78
CA TRP A 276 -20.41 5.29 -11.43
C TRP A 276 -20.51 3.75 -11.38
N TYR A 277 -21.76 3.35 -11.18
CA TYR A 277 -22.44 2.16 -11.70
C TYR A 277 -23.76 2.65 -12.31
#